data_AF-A0A0N4UZF1-F1
#
_entry.id   AF-A0A0N4UZF1-F1
#
_cell.length_a   1.000
_cell.length_b   1.000
_cell.length_c   1.000
_cell.angle_alpha   90.00
_cell.angle_beta   90.00
_cell.angle_gamma   90.00
#
_symmetry.space_group_name_H-M   'P 1'
#
loop_
_entity.id
_entity.type
_entity.pdbx_description
1 polymer ?
#
loop_
_entity_poly.entity_id
_entity_poly.type
_entity_poly.pdbx_seq_one_letter_code
_entity_poly.pdbx_strand_id
1 'polypeptide(L)'
;MPSSPTIDLNTLSSELHKIALAKIKLEDLNKRRNELLSELADFQQTKKFIDEAQKTITELNEEKDSHSEMIQQINLLEKVMNSAKEDRRQMEESISKKYDEIYRLLEQTNELARENGVAEEDLISASIVPPNKFTTSTPSSMTSILRQFKSIQPIVPPGMFNFDPLLLQTSPTLPRPPPPQSLGHIVPLPSISKADHQSPPMKTCQSCFQQIHRNAPICPMCKCKSRSKNPKKPKRKATE
;
A
#
# COMPACT_ATOMS: atom_id res chain seq x y z
N MET A 1 -86.98 -6.46 53.29
CA MET A 1 -86.36 -5.75 52.14
C MET A 1 -85.04 -5.17 52.63
N PRO A 2 -83.87 -5.73 52.27
CA PRO A 2 -82.61 -5.15 52.69
C PRO A 2 -82.40 -3.83 51.92
N SER A 3 -82.24 -2.75 52.67
CA SER A 3 -81.90 -1.41 52.18
C SER A 3 -80.51 -1.45 51.53
N SER A 4 -80.44 -1.20 50.23
CA SER A 4 -79.17 -1.07 49.52
C SER A 4 -78.31 0.02 50.17
N PRO A 5 -77.01 -0.20 50.38
CA PRO A 5 -76.14 0.81 50.94
C PRO A 5 -76.06 1.99 49.97
N THR A 6 -76.56 3.15 50.41
CA THR A 6 -76.41 4.41 49.67
C THR A 6 -74.96 4.85 49.79
N ILE A 7 -74.16 4.55 48.76
CA ILE A 7 -72.78 5.01 48.66
C ILE A 7 -72.79 6.53 48.61
N ASP A 8 -72.05 7.17 49.53
CA ASP A 8 -71.90 8.63 49.56
C ASP A 8 -71.18 9.13 48.30
N LEU A 9 -71.76 10.13 47.66
CA LEU A 9 -71.32 10.67 46.38
C LEU A 9 -69.90 11.26 46.46
N ASN A 10 -69.52 11.83 47.61
CA ASN A 10 -68.16 12.37 47.82
C ASN A 10 -67.11 11.26 47.85
N THR A 11 -67.45 10.13 48.47
CA THR A 11 -66.58 8.94 48.50
C THR A 11 -66.37 8.38 47.08
N LEU A 12 -67.44 8.26 46.30
CA LEU A 12 -67.35 7.81 44.90
C LEU A 12 -66.51 8.75 44.03
N SER A 13 -66.68 10.07 44.20
CA SER A 13 -65.90 11.09 43.49
C SER A 13 -64.40 10.98 43.80
N SER A 14 -64.04 10.78 45.07
CA SER A 14 -62.64 10.58 45.49
C SER A 14 -62.02 9.33 44.87
N GLU A 15 -62.73 8.20 44.89
CA GLU A 15 -62.26 6.95 44.29
C GLU A 15 -62.10 7.06 42.77
N LEU A 16 -63.04 7.72 42.07
CA LEU A 16 -62.91 8.01 40.64
C LEU A 16 -61.67 8.87 40.33
N HIS A 17 -61.37 9.86 41.18
CA HIS A 17 -60.17 10.67 41.01
C HIS A 17 -58.89 9.86 41.19
N LYS A 18 -58.83 8.97 42.19
CA LYS A 18 -57.68 8.05 42.38
C LYS A 18 -57.50 7.13 41.19
N ILE A 19 -58.59 6.58 40.65
CA ILE A 19 -58.54 5.73 39.45
C ILE A 19 -58.03 6.51 38.24
N ALA A 20 -58.49 7.76 38.04
CA ALA A 20 -58.02 8.60 36.96
C ALA A 20 -56.51 8.90 37.07
N LEU A 21 -56.02 9.22 38.27
CA LEU A 21 -54.59 9.43 38.52
C LEU A 21 -53.76 8.15 38.29
N ALA A 22 -54.26 7.00 38.73
CA ALA A 22 -53.62 5.72 38.49
C ALA A 22 -53.53 5.39 36.99
N LYS A 23 -54.57 5.72 36.23
CA LYS A 23 -54.58 5.56 34.77
C LYS A 23 -53.53 6.43 34.08
N ILE A 24 -53.42 7.71 34.45
CA ILE A 24 -52.40 8.62 33.90
C ILE A 24 -50.99 8.08 34.19
N LYS A 25 -50.73 7.66 35.44
CA LYS A 25 -49.45 7.05 35.84
C LYS A 25 -49.12 5.79 35.03
N LEU A 26 -50.13 4.97 34.72
CA LEU A 26 -49.96 3.76 33.91
C LEU A 26 -49.65 4.09 32.44
N GLU A 27 -50.28 5.13 31.89
CA GLU A 27 -49.98 5.64 30.53
C GLU A 27 -48.54 6.18 30.46
N ASP A 28 -48.10 6.96 31.44
CA ASP A 28 -46.73 7.46 31.55
C ASP A 28 -45.71 6.31 31.63
N LEU A 29 -45.99 5.30 32.45
CA LEU A 29 -45.12 4.12 32.58
C LEU A 29 -45.02 3.38 31.25
N ASN A 30 -46.15 3.15 30.58
CA ASN A 30 -46.15 2.47 29.29
C ASN A 30 -45.39 3.26 28.22
N LYS A 31 -45.51 4.59 28.23
CA LYS A 31 -44.72 5.46 27.35
C LYS A 31 -43.22 5.29 27.59
N ARG A 32 -42.77 5.41 28.85
CA ARG A 32 -41.35 5.23 29.20
C ARG A 32 -40.83 3.83 28.90
N ARG A 33 -41.65 2.80 29.12
CA ARG A 33 -41.32 1.42 28.76
C ARG A 33 -41.09 1.29 27.25
N ASN A 34 -41.96 1.87 26.43
CA ASN A 34 -41.84 1.80 24.97
C ASN A 34 -40.62 2.57 24.45
N GLU A 35 -40.32 3.74 25.03
CA GLU A 35 -39.09 4.49 24.75
C GLU A 35 -37.84 3.63 25.04
N LEU A 36 -37.78 2.99 26.21
CA LEU A 36 -36.67 2.11 26.58
C LEU A 36 -36.54 0.90 25.64
N LEU A 37 -37.66 0.30 25.23
CA LEU A 37 -37.63 -0.82 24.28
C LEU A 37 -37.09 -0.40 22.91
N SER A 38 -37.42 0.81 22.46
CA SER A 38 -36.87 1.37 21.22
C SER A 38 -35.36 1.60 21.33
N GLU A 39 -34.92 2.27 22.40
CA GLU A 39 -33.48 2.53 22.63
C GLU A 39 -32.67 1.23 22.76
N LEU A 40 -33.23 0.21 23.40
CA LEU A 40 -32.58 -1.09 23.51
C LEU A 40 -32.42 -1.78 22.15
N ALA A 41 -33.42 -1.64 21.26
CA ALA A 41 -33.33 -2.17 19.90
C ALA A 41 -32.24 -1.44 19.09
N ASP A 42 -32.17 -0.11 19.18
CA ASP A 42 -31.15 0.70 18.51
C ASP A 42 -29.74 0.37 19.03
N PHE A 43 -29.61 0.18 20.35
CA PHE A 43 -28.36 -0.25 20.98
C PHE A 43 -27.92 -1.63 20.47
N GLN A 44 -28.84 -2.59 20.37
CA GLN A 44 -28.53 -3.93 19.84
C GLN A 44 -28.12 -3.87 18.37
N GLN A 45 -28.77 -3.04 17.57
CA GLN A 45 -28.41 -2.87 16.16
C GLN A 45 -27.01 -2.24 16.02
N THR A 46 -26.72 -1.22 16.83
CA THR A 46 -25.41 -0.58 16.88
C THR A 46 -24.31 -1.56 17.28
N LYS A 47 -24.59 -2.42 18.27
CA LYS A 47 -23.66 -3.47 18.69
C LYS A 47 -23.34 -4.44 17.54
N LYS A 48 -24.36 -4.93 16.84
CA LYS A 48 -24.17 -5.82 15.68
C LYS A 48 -23.32 -5.17 14.59
N PHE A 49 -23.60 -3.90 14.29
CA PHE A 49 -22.82 -3.15 13.30
C PHE A 49 -21.34 -3.04 13.69
N ILE A 50 -21.05 -2.79 14.96
CA ILE A 50 -19.68 -2.73 15.47
C ILE A 50 -19.00 -4.09 15.31
N ASP A 51 -19.68 -5.18 15.69
CA ASP A 51 -19.15 -6.54 15.57
C ASP A 51 -18.84 -6.90 14.10
N GLU A 52 -19.73 -6.55 13.17
CA GLU A 52 -19.53 -6.75 11.72
C GLU A 52 -18.37 -5.91 11.16
N ALA A 53 -18.26 -4.64 11.58
CA ALA A 53 -17.15 -3.77 11.19
C ALA A 53 -15.81 -4.33 11.70
N GLN A 54 -15.75 -4.80 12.94
CA GLN A 54 -14.55 -5.39 13.51
C GLN A 54 -14.14 -6.70 12.82
N LYS A 55 -15.12 -7.52 12.44
CA LYS A 55 -14.88 -8.71 11.61
C LYS A 55 -14.28 -8.32 10.25
N THR A 56 -14.85 -7.33 9.59
CA THR A 56 -14.38 -6.84 8.28
C THR A 56 -12.95 -6.31 8.37
N ILE A 57 -12.62 -5.56 9.43
CA ILE A 57 -11.25 -5.08 9.69
C ILE A 57 -10.27 -6.24 9.86
N THR A 58 -10.70 -7.34 10.49
CA THR A 58 -9.85 -8.52 10.68
C THR A 58 -9.56 -9.20 9.34
N GLU A 59 -10.60 -9.46 8.55
CA GLU A 59 -10.48 -10.06 7.21
C GLU A 59 -9.57 -9.23 6.28
N LEU A 60 -9.72 -7.89 6.30
CA LEU A 60 -8.86 -6.99 5.52
C LEU A 60 -7.39 -7.02 5.97
N ASN A 61 -7.13 -7.21 7.27
CA ASN A 61 -5.75 -7.33 7.75
C ASN A 61 -5.13 -8.66 7.34
N GLU A 62 -5.89 -9.76 7.41
CA GLU A 62 -5.44 -11.07 6.92
C GLU A 62 -5.13 -11.03 5.41
N GLU A 63 -5.97 -10.38 4.60
CA GLU A 63 -5.72 -10.21 3.17
C GLU A 63 -4.47 -9.35 2.91
N LYS A 64 -4.30 -8.25 3.66
CA LYS A 64 -3.12 -7.38 3.55
C LYS A 64 -1.84 -8.14 3.89
N ASP A 65 -1.86 -8.99 4.92
CA ASP A 65 -0.70 -9.79 5.33
C ASP A 65 -0.38 -10.87 4.27
N SER A 66 -1.40 -11.56 3.74
CA SER A 66 -1.27 -12.49 2.61
C SER A 66 -0.67 -11.83 1.35
N HIS A 67 -1.13 -10.63 1.00
CA HIS A 67 -0.55 -9.86 -0.11
C HIS A 67 0.91 -9.47 0.17
N SER A 68 1.25 -9.14 1.43
CA SER A 68 2.64 -8.85 1.81
C SER A 68 3.55 -10.06 1.56
N GLU A 69 3.11 -11.26 1.94
CA GLU A 69 3.85 -12.50 1.70
C GLU A 69 4.04 -12.79 0.20
N MET A 70 2.99 -12.59 -0.61
CA MET A 70 3.09 -12.76 -2.06
C MET A 70 4.12 -11.81 -2.68
N ILE A 71 4.15 -10.54 -2.26
CA ILE A 71 5.15 -9.57 -2.74
C ILE A 71 6.56 -10.01 -2.35
N GLN A 72 6.76 -10.52 -1.14
CA GLN A 72 8.05 -11.05 -0.71
C GLN A 72 8.50 -12.24 -1.60
N GLN A 73 7.57 -13.12 -1.96
CA GLN A 73 7.86 -14.25 -2.85
C GLN A 73 8.24 -13.79 -4.27
N ILE A 74 7.54 -12.78 -4.82
CA ILE A 74 7.88 -12.19 -6.12
C ILE A 74 9.30 -11.61 -6.10
N ASN A 75 9.64 -10.86 -5.06
CA ASN A 75 10.98 -10.28 -4.90
C ASN A 75 12.07 -11.36 -4.80
N LEU A 76 11.79 -12.47 -4.12
CA LEU A 76 12.70 -13.61 -4.05
C LEU A 76 12.91 -14.24 -5.43
N LEU A 77 11.84 -14.47 -6.19
CA LEU A 77 11.92 -15.01 -7.54
C LEU A 77 12.70 -14.10 -8.48
N GLU A 78 12.50 -12.78 -8.39
CA GLU A 78 13.27 -11.80 -9.17
C GLU A 78 14.78 -11.90 -8.85
N LYS A 79 15.14 -12.03 -7.57
CA LYS A 79 16.53 -12.23 -7.15
C LYS A 79 17.13 -13.52 -7.74
N VAL A 80 16.40 -14.63 -7.68
CA VAL A 80 16.84 -15.91 -8.25
C VAL A 80 17.01 -15.81 -9.77
N MET A 81 16.06 -15.18 -10.47
CA MET A 81 16.16 -14.96 -11.91
C MET A 81 17.36 -14.11 -12.30
N ASN A 82 17.62 -13.04 -11.55
CA ASN A 82 18.77 -12.17 -11.81
C ASN A 82 20.10 -12.91 -11.57
N SER A 83 20.18 -13.73 -10.51
CA SER A 83 21.33 -14.62 -10.28
C SER A 83 21.53 -15.58 -11.45
N ALA A 84 20.48 -16.28 -11.89
CA ALA A 84 20.58 -17.23 -13.00
C ALA A 84 20.97 -16.57 -14.33
N LYS A 85 20.50 -15.34 -14.59
CA LYS A 85 20.92 -14.55 -15.76
C LYS A 85 22.40 -14.18 -15.70
N GLU A 86 22.89 -13.82 -14.51
CA GLU A 86 24.29 -13.48 -14.30
C GLU A 86 25.19 -14.72 -14.42
N ASP A 87 24.81 -15.85 -13.83
CA ASP A 87 25.52 -17.13 -13.99
C ASP A 87 25.61 -17.55 -15.47
N ARG A 88 24.50 -17.40 -16.21
CA ARG A 88 24.49 -17.65 -17.66
C ARG A 88 25.46 -16.71 -18.40
N ARG A 89 25.46 -15.41 -18.06
CA ARG A 89 26.36 -14.43 -18.68
C ARG A 89 27.82 -14.75 -18.40
N GLN A 90 28.16 -15.12 -17.17
CA GLN A 90 29.52 -15.54 -16.80
C GLN A 90 29.95 -16.80 -17.56
N MET A 91 29.02 -17.74 -17.74
CA MET A 91 29.28 -18.94 -18.53
C MET A 91 29.52 -18.61 -20.01
N GLU A 92 28.70 -17.74 -20.61
CA GLU A 92 28.88 -17.25 -21.99
C GLU A 92 30.23 -16.52 -22.17
N GLU A 93 30.63 -15.69 -21.19
CA GLU A 93 31.94 -15.04 -21.19
C GLU A 93 33.09 -16.04 -21.09
N SER A 94 32.97 -17.04 -20.20
CA SER A 94 33.97 -18.10 -20.04
C SER A 94 34.11 -18.93 -21.32
N ILE A 95 33.00 -19.27 -21.98
CA ILE A 95 33.01 -19.97 -23.26
C ILE A 95 33.67 -19.13 -24.34
N SER A 96 33.35 -17.84 -24.42
CA SER A 96 33.96 -16.93 -25.40
C SER A 96 35.47 -16.86 -25.25
N LYS A 97 35.97 -16.71 -24.02
CA LYS A 97 37.41 -16.75 -23.70
C LYS A 97 38.08 -18.06 -24.14
N LYS A 98 37.40 -19.20 -23.98
CA LYS A 98 37.92 -20.50 -24.45
C LYS A 98 37.98 -20.58 -25.97
N TYR A 99 37.01 -20.02 -26.68
CA TYR A 99 37.07 -19.92 -28.14
C TYR A 99 38.25 -19.08 -28.60
N ASP A 100 38.43 -17.89 -28.02
CA ASP A 100 39.54 -17.00 -28.35
C ASP A 100 40.90 -17.68 -28.14
N GLU A 101 41.04 -18.41 -27.02
CA GLU A 101 42.26 -19.16 -26.72
C GLU A 101 42.52 -20.29 -27.71
N ILE A 102 41.49 -21.03 -28.12
CA ILE A 102 41.62 -22.09 -29.14
C ILE A 102 42.05 -21.49 -30.47
N TYR A 103 41.45 -20.40 -30.92
CA TYR A 103 41.85 -19.74 -32.17
C TYR A 103 43.28 -19.20 -32.11
N ARG A 104 43.69 -18.64 -30.97
CA ARG A 104 45.06 -18.20 -30.74
C ARG A 104 46.05 -19.36 -30.83
N LEU A 105 45.76 -20.50 -30.20
CA LEU A 105 46.60 -21.69 -30.24
C LEU A 105 46.65 -22.32 -31.64
N LEU A 106 45.52 -22.32 -32.36
CA LEU A 106 45.45 -22.78 -33.75
C LEU A 106 46.38 -21.97 -34.64
N GLU A 107 46.31 -20.64 -34.55
CA GLU A 107 47.19 -19.73 -35.30
C GLU A 107 48.66 -19.97 -34.97
N GLN A 108 49.01 -20.07 -33.68
CA GLN A 108 50.38 -20.36 -33.24
C GLN A 108 50.89 -21.70 -33.76
N THR A 109 50.03 -22.72 -33.80
CA THR A 109 50.39 -24.05 -34.29
C THR A 109 50.64 -24.04 -35.79
N ASN A 110 49.77 -23.37 -36.56
CA ASN A 110 49.93 -23.23 -38.01
C ASN A 110 51.15 -22.38 -38.39
N GLU A 111 51.45 -21.33 -37.63
CA GLU A 111 52.66 -20.52 -37.84
C GLU A 111 53.92 -21.37 -37.65
N LEU A 112 54.00 -22.13 -36.55
CA LEU A 112 55.13 -23.03 -36.30
C LEU A 112 55.26 -24.12 -37.39
N ALA A 113 54.14 -24.66 -37.87
CA ALA A 113 54.15 -25.62 -38.96
C ALA A 113 54.74 -25.01 -40.25
N ARG A 114 54.37 -23.76 -40.57
CA ARG A 114 54.90 -23.01 -41.71
C ARG A 114 56.40 -22.76 -41.59
N GLU A 115 56.88 -22.37 -40.41
CA GLU A 115 58.30 -22.19 -40.11
C GLU A 115 59.12 -23.48 -40.29
N ASN A 116 58.49 -24.64 -40.11
CA ASN A 116 59.11 -25.96 -40.28
C ASN A 116 58.91 -26.56 -41.68
N GLY A 117 58.38 -25.80 -42.63
CA GLY A 117 58.27 -26.21 -44.04
C GLY A 117 57.06 -27.09 -44.36
N VAL A 118 56.02 -27.10 -43.51
CA VAL A 118 54.73 -27.74 -43.83
C VAL A 118 54.02 -26.91 -44.91
N ALA A 119 53.49 -27.59 -45.94
CA ALA A 119 52.76 -26.96 -47.04
C ALA A 119 51.40 -26.39 -46.57
N GLU A 120 50.85 -25.41 -47.29
CA GLU A 120 49.66 -24.66 -46.88
C GLU A 120 48.41 -25.56 -46.83
N GLU A 121 48.32 -26.54 -47.73
CA GLU A 121 47.26 -27.55 -47.81
C GLU A 121 47.21 -28.51 -46.61
N ASP A 122 48.32 -28.66 -45.88
CA ASP A 122 48.44 -29.56 -44.73
C ASP A 122 48.23 -28.83 -43.39
N LEU A 123 47.97 -27.51 -43.40
CA LEU A 123 47.71 -26.73 -42.20
C LEU A 123 46.36 -27.07 -41.55
N ILE A 124 46.27 -26.87 -40.24
CA ILE A 124 45.06 -27.19 -39.47
C ILE A 124 43.98 -26.16 -39.81
N SER A 125 42.89 -26.63 -40.40
CA SER A 125 41.73 -25.80 -40.74
C SER A 125 40.95 -25.37 -39.50
N ALA A 126 40.48 -24.11 -39.49
CA ALA A 126 39.59 -23.57 -38.46
C ALA A 126 38.25 -24.31 -38.31
N SER A 127 37.88 -25.16 -39.28
CA SER A 127 36.69 -26.01 -39.23
C SER A 127 36.72 -27.07 -38.12
N ILE A 128 37.89 -27.36 -37.54
CA ILE A 128 38.02 -28.26 -36.39
C ILE A 128 37.39 -27.69 -35.11
N VAL A 129 37.24 -26.36 -35.05
CA VAL A 129 36.64 -25.66 -33.91
C VAL A 129 35.11 -25.64 -34.09
N PRO A 130 34.33 -26.22 -33.15
CA PRO A 130 32.87 -26.20 -33.24
C PRO A 130 32.31 -24.77 -33.31
N PRO A 131 31.19 -24.53 -34.01
CA PRO A 131 30.63 -23.18 -34.10
C PRO A 131 30.09 -22.69 -32.74
N ASN A 132 30.50 -21.49 -32.33
CA ASN A 132 30.00 -20.83 -31.13
C ASN A 132 28.55 -20.38 -31.33
N LYS A 133 27.59 -21.01 -30.63
CA LYS A 133 26.15 -20.69 -30.76
C LYS A 133 25.71 -19.46 -29.94
N PHE A 134 26.56 -18.95 -29.06
CA PHE A 134 26.21 -17.86 -28.12
C PHE A 134 26.37 -16.46 -28.73
N THR A 135 26.94 -16.33 -29.95
CA THR A 135 27.13 -15.04 -30.63
C THR A 135 25.91 -14.57 -31.43
N THR A 136 24.79 -15.29 -31.39
CA THR A 136 23.59 -14.94 -32.15
C THR A 136 22.73 -13.94 -31.39
N SER A 137 23.07 -12.66 -31.47
CA SER A 137 22.17 -11.55 -31.13
C SER A 137 21.17 -11.32 -32.27
N THR A 138 20.18 -12.20 -32.39
CA THR A 138 18.94 -11.87 -33.11
C THR A 138 17.82 -11.66 -32.08
N PRO A 139 17.05 -10.57 -32.16
CA PRO A 139 15.90 -10.36 -31.28
C PRO A 139 14.76 -11.27 -31.76
N SER A 140 14.77 -12.53 -31.34
CA SER A 140 13.64 -13.42 -31.53
C SER A 140 12.49 -13.01 -30.61
N SER A 141 11.57 -12.26 -31.23
CA SER A 141 10.13 -12.23 -30.98
C SER A 141 9.64 -13.18 -29.88
N MET A 142 9.45 -12.64 -28.68
CA MET A 142 8.62 -13.27 -27.66
C MET A 142 7.15 -13.08 -28.04
N THR A 143 6.63 -13.96 -28.89
CA THR A 143 5.19 -14.16 -29.04
C THR A 143 4.88 -15.62 -28.77
N SER A 144 3.94 -15.86 -27.84
CA SER A 144 3.11 -17.08 -27.68
C SER A 144 3.21 -17.84 -26.33
N ILE A 145 2.99 -17.18 -25.19
CA ILE A 145 2.53 -17.88 -23.97
C ILE A 145 1.38 -17.13 -23.27
N LEU A 146 0.40 -16.63 -24.03
CA LEU A 146 -0.84 -16.10 -23.43
C LEU A 146 -2.06 -16.23 -24.38
N ARG A 147 -2.44 -17.47 -24.72
CA ARG A 147 -3.69 -17.74 -25.48
C ARG A 147 -4.49 -18.94 -24.96
N GLN A 148 -4.49 -19.21 -23.65
CA GLN A 148 -5.24 -20.35 -23.08
C GLN A 148 -6.12 -20.05 -21.86
N PHE A 149 -6.57 -18.81 -21.68
CA PHE A 149 -7.68 -18.53 -20.76
C PHE A 149 -8.77 -17.69 -21.44
N LYS A 150 -9.62 -18.38 -22.20
CA LYS A 150 -10.95 -17.89 -22.61
C LYS A 150 -11.98 -18.94 -22.24
N SER A 151 -12.54 -18.83 -21.04
CA SER A 151 -13.96 -19.04 -20.76
C SER A 151 -14.18 -18.85 -19.25
N ILE A 152 -14.67 -17.67 -18.88
CA ILE A 152 -15.69 -17.41 -17.84
C ILE A 152 -16.04 -15.92 -18.04
N GLN A 153 -17.29 -15.67 -18.42
CA GLN A 153 -17.87 -14.33 -18.46
C GLN A 153 -18.12 -13.83 -17.03
N PRO A 154 -17.99 -12.53 -16.76
CA PRO A 154 -18.79 -11.91 -15.70
C PRO A 154 -19.67 -10.77 -16.24
N ILE A 155 -20.96 -10.89 -15.93
CA ILE A 155 -21.94 -9.80 -15.92
C ILE A 155 -21.83 -9.12 -14.56
N VAL A 156 -21.35 -7.87 -14.47
CA VAL A 156 -21.77 -6.83 -13.49
C VAL A 156 -21.10 -5.45 -13.79
N PRO A 157 -21.73 -4.31 -13.38
CA PRO A 157 -21.58 -2.98 -13.99
C PRO A 157 -20.37 -2.15 -13.48
N PRO A 158 -20.02 -1.03 -14.18
CA PRO A 158 -18.85 -0.23 -13.84
C PRO A 158 -19.17 0.80 -12.75
N GLY A 159 -18.48 0.68 -11.61
CA GLY A 159 -18.45 1.71 -10.58
C GLY A 159 -18.08 1.14 -9.22
N MET A 160 -17.13 1.79 -8.56
CA MET A 160 -16.69 1.57 -7.16
C MET A 160 -15.52 0.61 -6.93
N PHE A 161 -14.30 0.98 -7.34
CA PHE A 161 -13.09 0.67 -6.55
C PHE A 161 -12.04 1.78 -6.75
N ASN A 162 -11.85 2.62 -5.73
CA ASN A 162 -10.66 3.46 -5.56
C ASN A 162 -9.77 2.71 -4.57
N PHE A 163 -8.65 2.17 -5.04
CA PHE A 163 -7.60 1.59 -4.19
C PHE A 163 -6.55 2.68 -3.91
N ASP A 164 -6.30 2.98 -2.63
CA ASP A 164 -5.28 3.94 -2.18
C ASP A 164 -4.09 3.16 -1.60
N PRO A 165 -2.88 3.25 -2.18
CA PRO A 165 -1.69 2.55 -1.69
C PRO A 165 -0.86 3.49 -0.79
N LEU A 166 -1.19 3.61 0.51
CA LEU A 166 -0.26 4.21 1.48
C LEU A 166 -0.60 3.90 2.95
N LEU A 167 -0.36 2.68 3.44
CA LEU A 167 -0.27 2.39 4.89
C LEU A 167 0.86 1.40 5.22
N LEU A 168 2.06 1.70 4.71
CA LEU A 168 3.32 1.14 5.22
C LEU A 168 4.11 2.30 5.81
N GLN A 169 4.04 2.46 7.13
CA GLN A 169 5.07 3.00 8.03
C GLN A 169 4.42 3.60 9.30
N THR A 170 4.13 2.76 10.29
CA THR A 170 4.26 3.13 11.72
C THR A 170 4.46 1.87 12.56
N SER A 171 5.67 1.68 13.08
CA SER A 171 5.99 0.70 14.12
C SER A 171 6.30 1.47 15.41
N PRO A 172 5.68 1.14 16.55
CA PRO A 172 6.09 1.69 17.85
C PRO A 172 7.06 0.72 18.53
N THR A 173 8.33 1.10 18.63
CA THR A 173 9.33 0.41 19.46
C THR A 173 9.28 0.94 20.91
N LEU A 174 9.17 0.02 21.87
CA LEU A 174 9.26 0.25 23.31
C LEU A 174 10.57 0.94 23.74
N PRO A 175 10.60 1.74 24.82
CA PRO A 175 11.81 2.45 25.24
C PRO A 175 12.70 1.56 26.14
N ARG A 176 13.98 1.46 25.76
CA ARG A 176 15.08 0.90 26.58
C ARG A 176 15.95 2.04 27.11
N PRO A 177 16.38 2.04 28.38
CA PRO A 177 17.23 3.11 28.92
C PRO A 177 18.72 2.90 28.56
N PRO A 178 19.51 3.96 28.31
CA PRO A 178 20.96 3.86 28.13
C PRO A 178 21.74 3.99 29.46
N PRO A 179 22.95 3.39 29.56
CA PRO A 179 23.81 3.42 30.75
C PRO A 179 24.73 4.67 30.82
N PRO A 180 25.42 4.91 31.95
CA PRO A 180 26.03 6.21 32.27
C PRO A 180 27.56 6.22 32.13
N GLN A 181 28.13 7.19 31.41
CA GLN A 181 29.54 7.62 31.46
C GLN A 181 29.63 9.03 30.82
N SER A 182 30.51 9.98 31.11
CA SER A 182 31.36 10.37 32.25
C SER A 182 31.95 11.75 31.85
N LEU A 183 32.43 12.52 32.83
CA LEU A 183 32.92 13.90 32.73
C LEU A 183 34.01 14.23 31.68
N GLY A 184 34.02 15.49 31.22
CA GLY A 184 35.18 16.21 30.64
C GLY A 184 34.77 17.42 29.77
N HIS A 185 34.55 18.62 30.34
CA HIS A 185 35.42 19.82 30.37
C HIS A 185 35.86 20.48 29.03
N ILE A 186 35.25 21.65 28.76
CA ILE A 186 35.78 22.97 28.28
C ILE A 186 36.77 23.03 27.11
N VAL A 187 36.38 23.63 25.96
CA VAL A 187 36.95 24.87 25.32
C VAL A 187 35.97 25.39 24.23
N PRO A 188 35.68 26.71 24.08
CA PRO A 188 34.92 27.26 22.95
C PRO A 188 35.83 27.84 21.85
N LEU A 189 35.57 27.50 20.58
CA LEU A 189 36.11 28.19 19.40
C LEU A 189 34.96 28.46 18.40
N PRO A 190 34.89 29.64 17.76
CA PRO A 190 33.69 30.07 17.06
C PRO A 190 33.65 29.47 15.64
N SER A 191 32.58 28.73 15.35
CA SER A 191 32.33 28.20 14.01
C SER A 191 30.92 28.60 13.56
N ILE A 192 30.91 29.58 12.65
CA ILE A 192 30.12 29.63 11.42
C ILE A 192 28.66 29.15 11.56
N SER A 193 27.78 30.15 11.59
CA SER A 193 26.38 30.17 11.18
C SER A 193 25.85 28.86 10.57
N LYS A 194 25.28 28.00 11.42
CA LYS A 194 24.29 27.02 10.95
C LYS A 194 23.01 27.79 10.66
N ALA A 195 22.80 28.11 9.39
CA ALA A 195 21.45 28.41 8.93
C ALA A 195 20.60 27.16 9.21
N ASP A 196 19.74 27.25 10.22
CA ASP A 196 18.69 26.28 10.46
C ASP A 196 17.90 26.12 9.15
N HIS A 197 18.13 25.00 8.45
CA HIS A 197 17.24 24.54 7.39
C HIS A 197 15.94 24.08 8.07
N GLN A 198 15.14 25.04 8.55
CA GLN A 198 13.74 24.78 8.85
C GLN A 198 13.10 24.28 7.58
N SER A 199 12.64 23.03 7.60
CA SER A 199 11.88 22.45 6.52
C SER A 199 10.71 23.39 6.21
N PRO A 200 10.46 23.76 4.93
CA PRO A 200 9.44 24.74 4.58
C PRO A 200 8.08 24.35 5.18
N PRO A 201 7.30 25.31 5.69
CA PRO A 201 6.00 25.01 6.29
C PRO A 201 5.12 24.26 5.29
N MET A 202 4.51 23.16 5.73
CA MET A 202 3.63 22.34 4.90
C MET A 202 2.21 22.95 4.84
N LYS A 203 1.43 22.59 3.83
CA LYS A 203 -0.01 22.88 3.74
C LYS A 203 -0.79 21.58 3.58
N THR A 204 -2.02 21.53 4.06
CA THR A 204 -2.92 20.39 3.87
C THR A 204 -3.66 20.49 2.54
N CYS A 205 -3.69 19.41 1.75
CA CYS A 205 -4.52 19.34 0.55
C CYS A 205 -6.01 19.38 0.93
N GLN A 206 -6.82 20.18 0.22
CA GLN A 206 -8.26 20.28 0.48
C GLN A 206 -9.07 19.08 -0.02
N SER A 207 -8.47 18.20 -0.84
CA SER A 207 -9.16 17.06 -1.44
C SER A 207 -8.88 15.75 -0.71
N CYS A 208 -7.62 15.48 -0.37
CA CYS A 208 -7.20 14.23 0.28
C CYS A 208 -6.64 14.42 1.70
N PHE A 209 -6.63 15.66 2.20
CA PHE A 209 -6.17 16.01 3.55
C PHE A 209 -4.72 15.64 3.90
N GLN A 210 -3.91 15.27 2.90
CA GLN A 210 -2.49 14.99 3.09
C GLN A 210 -1.63 16.25 3.17
N GLN A 211 -0.52 16.19 3.91
CA GLN A 211 0.44 17.29 4.00
C GLN A 211 1.28 17.36 2.71
N ILE A 212 1.27 18.53 2.07
CA ILE A 212 2.01 18.82 0.83
C ILE A 212 2.83 20.09 1.02
N HIS A 213 3.90 20.25 0.23
CA HIS A 213 4.71 21.48 0.27
C HIS A 213 3.84 22.73 0.02
N ARG A 214 4.02 23.82 0.78
CA ARG A 214 3.14 25.02 0.73
C ARG A 214 3.02 25.65 -0.66
N ASN A 215 4.05 25.53 -1.48
CA ASN A 215 4.06 26.05 -2.85
C ASN A 215 3.71 24.99 -3.92
N ALA A 216 3.32 23.77 -3.55
CA ALA A 216 2.94 22.75 -4.52
C ALA A 216 1.68 23.18 -5.30
N PRO A 217 1.71 23.29 -6.64
CA PRO A 217 0.57 23.71 -7.44
C PRO A 217 -0.51 22.62 -7.54
N ILE A 218 -0.10 21.35 -7.42
CA ILE A 218 -0.93 20.16 -7.50
C ILE A 218 -0.53 19.21 -6.38
N CYS A 219 -1.50 18.52 -5.77
CA CYS A 219 -1.22 17.48 -4.79
C CYS A 219 -0.52 16.29 -5.46
N PRO A 220 0.64 15.80 -4.99
CA PRO A 220 1.31 14.65 -5.58
C PRO A 220 0.48 13.36 -5.42
N MET A 221 -0.34 13.26 -4.37
CA MET A 221 -1.17 12.10 -4.07
C MET A 221 -2.41 12.05 -4.96
N CYS A 222 -3.32 13.03 -4.85
CA CYS A 222 -4.61 12.99 -5.56
C CYS A 222 -4.66 13.78 -6.87
N LYS A 223 -3.57 14.47 -7.24
CA LYS A 223 -3.47 15.33 -8.43
C LYS A 223 -4.48 16.50 -8.49
N CYS A 224 -5.21 16.78 -7.42
CA CYS A 224 -6.08 17.96 -7.35
C CYS A 224 -5.25 19.26 -7.27
N LYS A 225 -5.72 20.32 -7.97
CA LYS A 225 -5.09 21.65 -7.91
C LYS A 225 -5.24 22.24 -6.52
N SER A 226 -4.12 22.65 -5.93
CA SER A 226 -4.14 23.33 -4.64
C SER A 226 -4.44 24.81 -4.85
N ARG A 227 -5.62 25.27 -4.42
CA ARG A 227 -5.95 26.70 -4.40
C ARG A 227 -5.45 27.33 -3.10
N SER A 228 -4.69 28.42 -3.17
CA SER A 228 -4.31 29.17 -1.97
C SER A 228 -5.55 29.80 -1.34
N LYS A 229 -5.61 29.82 -0.01
CA LYS A 229 -6.72 30.50 0.71
C LYS A 229 -6.71 32.02 0.52
N ASN A 230 -5.55 32.61 0.20
CA ASN A 230 -5.41 34.00 -0.21
C ASN A 230 -5.04 34.08 -1.71
N PRO A 231 -6.02 34.12 -2.62
CA PRO A 231 -5.74 34.48 -4.00
C PRO A 231 -5.26 35.94 -4.05
N LYS A 232 -4.15 36.21 -4.75
CA LYS A 232 -3.70 37.59 -5.01
C LYS A 232 -4.83 38.32 -5.75
N LYS A 233 -5.26 39.48 -5.21
CA LYS A 233 -6.32 40.29 -5.81
C LYS A 233 -5.99 40.54 -7.29
N PRO A 234 -6.93 40.32 -8.23
CA PRO A 234 -6.72 40.66 -9.62
C PRO A 234 -6.40 42.16 -9.74
N LYS A 235 -5.27 42.48 -10.36
CA LYS A 235 -4.91 43.87 -10.67
C LYS A 235 -5.91 44.35 -11.73
N ARG A 236 -6.77 45.32 -11.37
CA ARG A 236 -7.72 45.94 -12.31
C ARG A 236 -6.91 46.44 -13.52
N LYS A 237 -7.23 45.93 -14.71
CA LYS A 237 -6.75 46.52 -15.96
C LYS A 237 -7.43 47.88 -16.11
N ALA A 238 -6.65 48.94 -16.20
CA ALA A 238 -7.15 50.24 -16.63
C ALA A 238 -7.55 50.08 -18.09
N THR A 239 -8.85 50.22 -18.37
CA THR A 239 -9.37 50.48 -19.71
C THR A 239 -9.06 51.93 -20.05
N GLU A 240 -8.35 52.12 -21.16
CA GLU A 240 -8.35 53.34 -21.97
C GLU A 240 -9.78 53.66 -22.45
#